data_AF-A0A7K2MNE6-F1
#
_entry.id   AF-A0A7K2MNE6-F1
#
_cell.length_a   1.000
_cell.length_b   1.000
_cell.length_c   1.000
_cell.angle_alpha   90.00
_cell.angle_beta   90.00
_cell.angle_gamma   90.00
#
_symmetry.space_group_name_H-M   'P 1'
#
loop_
_entity.id
_entity.type
_entity.pdbx_description
1 polymer ?
#
loop_
_entity_poly.entity_id
_entity_poly.type
_entity_poly.pdbx_seq_one_letter_code
_entity_poly.pdbx_strand_id
1 'polypeptide(L)'
;APGSTGEQRVQATRDRRAADRAVTTWARGNAADLRQLAGQVTAVTGLPADARTPLVQALGRDDAAGLIEPLSGAREHLRAHHRELADRIDTLTRRTDRLRRTGSTEEQPPGGGA
;
A
#
# COMPACT_ATOMS: atom_id res chain seq x y z
N ALA A 1 15.73 21.08 27.02
CA ALA A 1 15.19 21.97 25.98
C ALA A 1 13.69 21.70 25.80
N PRO A 2 12.80 22.69 26.05
CA PRO A 2 11.37 22.56 25.83
C PRO A 2 11.01 23.12 24.45
N GLY A 3 11.06 22.27 23.43
CA GLY A 3 10.70 22.59 22.04
C GLY A 3 10.43 21.36 21.17
N SER A 4 10.92 20.20 21.60
CA SER A 4 10.92 18.94 20.85
C SER A 4 9.55 18.43 20.39
N THR A 5 8.46 18.64 21.12
CA THR A 5 7.19 17.93 20.85
C THR A 5 6.35 18.54 19.73
N GLY A 6 6.51 19.83 19.43
CA GLY A 6 5.77 20.50 18.36
C GLY A 6 6.33 20.17 16.98
N GLU A 7 7.64 20.38 16.82
CA GLU A 7 8.37 20.18 15.57
C GLU A 7 8.40 18.70 15.16
N GLN A 8 8.56 17.78 16.12
CA GLN A 8 8.49 16.33 15.86
C GLN A 8 7.12 15.89 15.34
N ARG A 9 6.01 16.46 15.85
CA ARG A 9 4.65 16.13 15.34
C ARG A 9 4.42 16.64 13.93
N VAL A 10 4.92 17.84 13.63
CA VAL A 10 4.83 18.41 12.28
C VAL A 10 5.65 17.58 11.31
N GLN A 11 6.87 17.17 11.68
CA GLN A 11 7.71 16.31 10.86
C GLN A 11 7.06 14.95 10.60
N ALA A 12 6.58 14.28 11.65
CA ALA A 12 5.85 13.01 11.52
C ALA A 12 4.63 13.12 10.58
N THR A 13 3.96 14.27 10.57
CA THR A 13 2.83 14.53 9.67
C THR A 13 3.28 14.77 8.22
N ARG A 14 4.41 15.48 8.01
CA ARG A 14 4.99 15.70 6.67
C ARG A 14 5.48 14.40 6.06
N ASP A 15 6.21 13.60 6.82
CA ASP A 15 6.73 12.30 6.39
C ASP A 15 5.58 11.36 6.01
N ARG A 16 4.47 11.41 6.76
CA ARG A 16 3.27 10.65 6.43
C ARG A 16 2.65 11.08 5.11
N ARG A 17 2.50 12.39 4.88
CA ARG A 17 1.96 12.92 3.61
C ARG A 17 2.87 12.62 2.43
N ALA A 18 4.19 12.68 2.61
CA ALA A 18 5.15 12.33 1.57
C ALA A 18 5.05 10.83 1.21
N ALA A 19 5.00 9.95 2.21
CA ALA A 19 4.76 8.52 2.02
C ALA A 19 3.44 8.23 1.29
N ASP A 20 2.33 8.85 1.70
CA ASP A 20 1.02 8.65 1.08
C ASP A 20 0.99 9.15 -0.38
N ARG A 21 1.68 10.27 -0.68
CA ARG A 21 1.84 10.76 -2.07
C ARG A 21 2.68 9.82 -2.94
N ALA A 22 3.76 9.25 -2.39
CA ALA A 22 4.59 8.29 -3.11
C ALA A 22 3.80 7.03 -3.47
N VAL A 23 3.00 6.50 -2.53
CA VAL A 23 2.12 5.35 -2.77
C VAL A 23 1.07 5.68 -3.83
N THR A 24 0.40 6.83 -3.73
CA THR A 24 -0.64 7.24 -4.69
C THR A 24 -0.07 7.38 -6.11
N THR A 25 1.11 7.97 -6.23
CA THR A 25 1.80 8.15 -7.53
C THR A 25 2.18 6.81 -8.14
N TRP A 26 2.75 5.92 -7.34
CA TRP A 26 3.06 4.56 -7.79
C TRP A 26 1.81 3.79 -8.19
N ALA A 27 0.74 3.84 -7.39
CA ALA A 27 -0.51 3.14 -7.66
C ALA A 27 -1.15 3.61 -8.97
N ARG A 28 -1.14 4.93 -9.27
CA ARG A 28 -1.58 5.45 -10.58
C ARG A 28 -0.75 4.90 -11.73
N GLY A 29 0.56 4.83 -11.59
CA GLY A 29 1.44 4.25 -12.61
C GLY A 29 1.29 2.74 -12.79
N ASN A 30 0.76 2.03 -11.78
CA ASN A 30 0.58 0.57 -11.77
C ASN A 30 -0.91 0.17 -11.78
N ALA A 31 -1.78 1.11 -12.18
CA ALA A 31 -3.23 0.97 -11.99
C ALA A 31 -3.83 -0.20 -12.78
N ALA A 32 -3.34 -0.44 -14.00
CA ALA A 32 -3.76 -1.57 -14.83
C ALA A 32 -3.40 -2.91 -14.18
N ASP A 33 -2.16 -3.05 -13.68
CA ASP A 33 -1.70 -4.26 -13.01
C ASP A 33 -2.47 -4.54 -11.71
N LEU A 34 -2.74 -3.49 -10.91
CA LEU A 34 -3.54 -3.60 -9.70
C LEU A 34 -4.97 -4.06 -10.00
N ARG A 35 -5.61 -3.48 -11.03
CA ARG A 35 -6.97 -3.87 -11.45
C ARG A 35 -7.03 -5.27 -12.02
N GLN A 36 -6.05 -5.65 -12.84
CA GLN A 36 -5.94 -7.01 -13.37
C GLN A 36 -5.81 -8.02 -12.24
N LEU A 37 -4.93 -7.77 -11.26
CA LEU A 37 -4.74 -8.65 -10.12
C LEU A 37 -6.01 -8.75 -9.26
N ALA A 38 -6.67 -7.63 -8.99
CA ALA A 38 -7.93 -7.63 -8.26
C ALA A 38 -9.01 -8.42 -9.00
N GLY A 39 -9.11 -8.29 -10.32
CA GLY A 39 -10.00 -9.11 -11.16
C GLY A 39 -9.70 -10.61 -11.02
N GLN A 40 -8.44 -11.01 -11.14
CA GLN A 40 -8.00 -12.40 -10.96
C GLN A 40 -8.36 -12.94 -9.57
N VAL A 41 -8.12 -12.16 -8.51
CA VAL A 41 -8.46 -12.55 -7.13
C VAL A 41 -9.97 -12.69 -6.96
N THR A 42 -10.78 -11.78 -7.52
CA THR A 42 -12.25 -11.90 -7.41
C THR A 42 -12.80 -13.10 -8.16
N ALA A 43 -12.13 -13.57 -9.22
CA ALA A 43 -12.50 -14.75 -9.99
C ALA A 43 -12.15 -16.08 -9.30
N VAL A 44 -11.33 -16.05 -8.24
CA VAL A 44 -10.99 -17.25 -7.46
C VAL A 44 -12.24 -17.82 -6.78
N THR A 45 -12.43 -19.13 -6.91
CA THR A 45 -13.46 -19.90 -6.20
C THR A 45 -13.09 -20.09 -4.74
N GLY A 46 -14.04 -19.87 -3.82
CA GLY A 46 -13.82 -20.06 -2.38
C GLY A 46 -13.26 -18.84 -1.65
N LEU A 47 -13.15 -17.68 -2.31
CA LEU A 47 -12.83 -16.42 -1.63
C LEU A 47 -14.03 -15.98 -0.76
N PRO A 48 -13.87 -15.78 0.57
CA PRO A 48 -14.97 -15.37 1.43
C PRO A 48 -15.47 -13.97 1.05
N ALA A 49 -16.75 -13.72 1.33
CA ALA A 49 -17.41 -12.45 1.00
C ALA A 49 -16.71 -11.24 1.64
N ASP A 50 -16.14 -11.40 2.84
CA ASP A 50 -15.43 -10.35 3.57
C ASP A 50 -14.14 -9.91 2.87
N ALA A 51 -13.50 -10.81 2.12
CA ALA A 51 -12.33 -10.49 1.29
C ALA A 51 -12.74 -10.03 -0.12
N ARG A 52 -13.82 -10.60 -0.69
CA ARG A 52 -14.29 -10.28 -2.04
C ARG A 52 -14.97 -8.91 -2.12
N THR A 53 -15.82 -8.56 -1.17
CA THR A 53 -16.60 -7.31 -1.17
C THR A 53 -15.73 -6.06 -1.26
N PRO A 54 -14.70 -5.86 -0.39
CA PRO A 54 -13.85 -4.68 -0.49
C PRO A 54 -13.07 -4.60 -1.80
N LEU A 55 -12.69 -5.75 -2.39
CA LEU A 55 -12.04 -5.80 -3.71
C LEU A 55 -12.97 -5.32 -4.82
N VAL A 56 -14.22 -5.83 -4.86
CA VAL A 56 -15.21 -5.43 -5.86
C VAL A 56 -15.56 -3.95 -5.72
N GLN A 57 -15.70 -3.44 -4.49
CA GLN A 57 -15.96 -2.03 -4.24
C GLN A 57 -14.79 -1.14 -4.69
N ALA A 58 -13.55 -1.57 -4.42
CA ALA A 58 -12.37 -0.83 -4.85
C ALA A 58 -12.17 -0.85 -6.38
N LEU A 59 -12.56 -1.92 -7.07
CA LEU A 59 -12.55 -1.99 -8.54
C LEU A 59 -13.49 -0.97 -9.19
N GLY A 60 -14.59 -0.62 -8.52
CA GLY A 60 -15.52 0.43 -8.96
C GLY A 60 -15.02 1.86 -8.72
N ARG A 61 -13.86 2.05 -8.06
CA ARG A 61 -13.28 3.36 -7.78
C ARG A 61 -12.20 3.74 -8.80
N ASP A 62 -12.09 5.04 -9.06
CA ASP A 62 -11.03 5.58 -9.92
C ASP A 62 -9.64 5.48 -9.29
N ASP A 63 -9.57 5.50 -7.95
CA ASP A 63 -8.32 5.47 -7.21
C ASP A 63 -7.75 4.05 -7.06
N ALA A 64 -6.67 3.78 -7.78
CA ALA A 64 -5.95 2.52 -7.71
C ALA A 64 -5.23 2.29 -6.37
N ALA A 65 -4.91 3.34 -5.60
CA ALA A 65 -4.29 3.18 -4.29
C ALA A 65 -5.22 2.44 -3.31
N GLY A 66 -6.53 2.61 -3.47
CA GLY A 66 -7.56 1.91 -2.71
C GLY A 66 -7.64 0.40 -2.95
N LEU A 67 -6.98 -0.14 -3.99
CA LEU A 67 -6.91 -1.59 -4.24
C LEU A 67 -5.87 -2.31 -3.36
N ILE A 68 -4.88 -1.58 -2.84
CA ILE A 68 -3.73 -2.17 -2.15
C ILE A 68 -4.14 -2.86 -0.85
N GLU A 69 -5.00 -2.20 -0.05
CA GLU A 69 -5.46 -2.74 1.23
C GLU A 69 -6.34 -4.00 1.04
N PRO A 70 -7.40 -3.98 0.20
CA PRO A 70 -8.19 -5.18 -0.07
C PRO A 70 -7.38 -6.34 -0.65
N LEU A 71 -6.41 -6.06 -1.54
CA LEU A 71 -5.50 -7.09 -2.06
C LEU A 71 -4.66 -7.71 -0.95
N SER A 72 -4.11 -6.89 -0.05
CA SER A 72 -3.32 -7.38 1.08
C SER A 72 -4.16 -8.22 2.05
N GLY A 73 -5.41 -7.84 2.30
CA GLY A 73 -6.34 -8.62 3.12
C GLY A 73 -6.71 -9.98 2.50
N ALA A 74 -6.92 -10.03 1.18
CA ALA A 74 -7.22 -11.28 0.47
C ALA A 74 -6.06 -12.29 0.45
N ARG A 75 -4.82 -11.84 0.71
CA ARG A 75 -3.61 -12.68 0.67
C ARG A 75 -3.69 -13.91 1.58
N GLU A 76 -4.26 -13.76 2.78
CA GLU A 76 -4.36 -14.85 3.75
C GLU A 76 -5.18 -16.02 3.20
N HIS A 77 -6.31 -15.71 2.55
CA HIS A 77 -7.20 -16.70 1.95
C HIS A 77 -6.59 -17.37 0.71
N LEU A 78 -5.72 -16.66 -0.02
CA LEU A 78 -5.07 -17.19 -1.22
C LEU A 78 -3.88 -18.11 -0.89
N ARG A 79 -3.27 -17.99 0.29
CA ARG A 79 -2.10 -18.82 0.67
C ARG A 79 -2.40 -20.33 0.69
N ALA A 80 -3.64 -20.71 0.97
CA ALA A 80 -4.04 -22.11 1.05
C ALA A 80 -4.15 -22.80 -0.32
N HIS A 81 -4.66 -22.10 -1.33
CA HIS A 81 -5.03 -22.72 -2.62
C HIS A 81 -4.45 -22.02 -3.86
N HIS A 82 -3.97 -20.79 -3.72
CA HIS A 82 -3.53 -19.92 -4.82
C HIS A 82 -2.22 -19.20 -4.46
N ARG A 83 -1.17 -19.99 -4.20
CA ARG A 83 0.12 -19.48 -3.71
C ARG A 83 0.77 -18.47 -4.66
N GLU A 84 0.70 -18.67 -5.97
CA GLU A 84 1.26 -17.73 -6.95
C GLU A 84 0.59 -16.34 -6.88
N LEU A 85 -0.73 -16.29 -6.72
CA LEU A 85 -1.45 -15.02 -6.53
C LEU A 85 -1.06 -14.37 -5.21
N ALA A 86 -0.94 -15.16 -4.14
CA ALA A 86 -0.51 -14.67 -2.84
C ALA A 86 0.92 -14.07 -2.88
N ASP A 87 1.84 -14.69 -3.62
CA ASP A 87 3.23 -14.22 -3.77
C ASP A 87 3.32 -12.95 -4.64
N ARG A 88 2.45 -12.83 -5.65
CA ARG A 88 2.33 -11.60 -6.46
C ARG A 88 1.80 -10.43 -5.63
N ILE A 89 0.75 -10.67 -4.83
CA ILE A 89 0.22 -9.68 -3.88
C ILE A 89 1.31 -9.26 -2.89
N ASP A 90 2.04 -10.22 -2.32
CA ASP A 90 3.12 -9.96 -1.37
C ASP A 90 4.22 -9.05 -1.93
N THR A 91 4.58 -9.27 -3.19
CA THR A 91 5.59 -8.46 -3.88
C THR A 91 5.12 -7.02 -4.06
N LEU A 92 3.84 -6.82 -4.39
CA LEU A 92 3.24 -5.48 -4.48
C LEU A 92 3.13 -4.80 -3.11
N THR A 93 2.70 -5.52 -2.07
CA THR A 93 2.63 -4.99 -0.71
C THR A 93 4.01 -4.57 -0.22
N ARG A 94 5.05 -5.42 -0.40
CA ARG A 94 6.44 -5.07 -0.08
C ARG A 94 6.95 -3.85 -0.85
N ARG A 95 6.59 -3.71 -2.12
CA ARG A 95 6.96 -2.54 -2.93
C ARG A 95 6.29 -1.28 -2.38
N THR A 96 5.02 -1.36 -2.01
CA THR A 96 4.27 -0.26 -1.40
C THR A 96 4.87 0.14 -0.05
N ASP A 97 5.22 -0.82 0.80
CA ASP A 97 5.84 -0.56 2.10
C ASP A 97 7.26 0.00 1.98
N ARG A 98 7.98 -0.35 0.92
CA ARG A 98 9.25 0.29 0.58
C ARG A 98 9.04 1.75 0.18
N LEU A 99 8.05 2.04 -0.67
CA LEU A 99 7.71 3.40 -1.09
C LEU A 99 7.30 4.29 0.09
N ARG A 100 6.54 3.73 1.05
CA ARG A 100 6.19 4.43 2.28
C ARG A 100 7.44 4.81 3.08
N ARG A 101 8.39 3.89 3.22
CA ARG A 101 9.65 4.15 3.94
C ARG A 101 10.57 5.14 3.21
N THR A 102 10.72 5.02 1.90
CA THR A 102 11.58 5.93 1.12
C THR A 102 10.99 7.33 1.07
N GLY A 103 9.67 7.46 0.90
CA GLY A 103 8.98 8.75 0.95
C GLY A 103 9.08 9.46 2.31
N SER A 104 9.41 8.74 3.39
CA SER A 104 9.71 9.31 4.71
C SER A 104 11.21 9.59 4.93
N THR A 105 12.10 9.07 4.08
CA THR A 105 13.57 9.15 4.26
C THR A 105 14.18 10.34 3.50
N GLU A 106 13.51 10.86 2.47
CA GLU A 106 14.06 11.89 1.57
C GLU A 106 14.24 13.28 2.21
N GLU A 107 13.82 13.48 3.47
CA GLU A 107 14.03 14.72 4.25
C GLU A 107 14.85 14.51 5.54
N GLN A 108 15.85 13.60 5.56
CA GLN A 108 16.92 13.63 6.58
C GLN A 108 18.12 14.43 6.06
N PRO A 109 18.26 15.74 6.39
CA PRO A 109 19.54 16.41 6.25
C PRO A 109 20.53 15.84 7.29
N PRO A 110 21.79 15.59 6.94
CA PRO A 110 22.81 15.29 7.93
C PRO A 110 23.15 16.57 8.71
N GLY A 111 22.51 16.80 9.85
CA GLY A 111 23.08 17.64 10.91
C GLY A 111 23.98 16.72 11.73
N GLY A 112 25.30 16.70 11.54
CA GLY A 112 26.19 17.84 11.74
C GLY A 112 26.88 17.58 13.08
N GLY A 113 27.93 16.78 13.06
CA GLY A 113 28.66 16.37 14.26
C GLY A 113 29.58 17.46 14.81
N ALA A 114 29.98 17.20 16.06
CA ALA A 114 31.05 17.81 16.85
C ALA A 114 30.84 19.24 17.35
#